data_AF-A0A6P3I972-F1
#
_entry.id   AF-A0A6P3I972-F1
#
_cell.length_a   1.000
_cell.length_b   1.000
_cell.length_c   1.000
_cell.angle_alpha   90.00
_cell.angle_beta   90.00
_cell.angle_gamma   90.00
#
_symmetry.space_group_name_H-M   'P 1'
#
loop_
_entity.id
_entity.type
_entity.pdbx_description
1 polymer ?
#
loop_
_entity_poly.entity_id
_entity_poly.type
_entity_poly.pdbx_seq_one_letter_code
_entity_poly.pdbx_strand_id
1 'polypeptide(L)'
;MLLISFIITMSASTITSSVDRKQSTVTLYAEVKTSLSVLVDTKAVLTCPPVLWPSVLVVTWEIVLRDKPPCFGAYRRDTNQITRGNCTDKRITWASRPDENPALQVDPVAITHDGNYTCQIVTSDGNFYHEYHLQVLVPPEVTLVQTEKGTAVCKAAAGKPAAQISWTPEGDCVTEQEPYWGDGTVTVQSTCRWGGRHVLNVSCSVSHLAGNKSLSIELDKGVRTLGFPGSDLLIILCVKFSLLLVILVFAGFIHFQRTNDCRSRK
;
A
#
# COMPACT_ATOMS: atom_id res chain seq x y z
N MET A 1 58.20 -71.69 -43.88
CA MET A 1 57.24 -70.77 -44.55
C MET A 1 57.31 -69.40 -43.87
N LEU A 2 58.20 -68.58 -44.40
CA LEU A 2 58.15 -67.11 -44.50
C LEU A 2 56.85 -66.75 -45.28
N LEU A 3 56.10 -65.65 -45.13
CA LEU A 3 56.37 -64.27 -44.69
C LEU A 3 55.03 -63.50 -44.57
N ILE A 4 55.04 -62.51 -43.66
CA ILE A 4 54.48 -61.13 -43.76
C ILE A 4 52.96 -60.91 -43.78
N SER A 5 52.48 -60.27 -42.71
CA SER A 5 51.34 -59.35 -42.69
C SER A 5 51.60 -58.10 -43.54
N PHE A 6 50.73 -57.82 -44.51
CA PHE A 6 50.67 -56.52 -45.18
C PHE A 6 49.45 -55.73 -44.71
N ILE A 7 49.72 -54.57 -44.12
CA ILE A 7 48.79 -53.49 -43.80
C ILE A 7 48.35 -52.87 -45.14
N ILE A 8 47.04 -52.79 -45.42
CA ILE A 8 46.50 -51.95 -46.50
C ILE A 8 45.72 -50.81 -45.86
N THR A 9 46.33 -49.63 -45.88
CA THR A 9 45.66 -48.33 -45.69
C THR A 9 44.90 -47.97 -46.95
N MET A 10 43.59 -47.70 -46.84
CA MET A 10 42.83 -46.98 -47.88
C MET A 10 42.01 -45.87 -47.22
N SER A 11 42.25 -44.67 -47.74
CA SER A 11 41.78 -43.35 -47.36
C SER A 11 40.25 -43.20 -47.34
N ALA A 12 39.71 -42.52 -46.32
CA ALA A 12 38.34 -42.04 -46.32
C ALA A 12 38.20 -40.90 -47.35
N SER A 13 37.42 -41.14 -48.41
CA SER A 13 36.99 -40.11 -49.34
C SER A 13 35.75 -39.42 -48.78
N THR A 14 35.88 -38.16 -48.36
CA THR A 14 34.73 -37.32 -47.99
C THR A 14 33.99 -36.92 -49.26
N ILE A 15 32.79 -37.48 -49.47
CA ILE A 15 31.89 -37.03 -50.54
C ILE A 15 31.22 -35.74 -50.05
N THR A 16 31.64 -34.61 -50.62
CA THR A 16 30.98 -33.31 -50.44
C THR A 16 29.66 -33.32 -51.23
N SER A 17 28.53 -33.46 -50.53
CA SER A 17 27.22 -33.12 -51.11
C SER A 17 26.71 -31.83 -50.47
N SER A 18 26.81 -30.72 -51.19
CA SER A 18 26.20 -29.44 -50.85
C SER A 18 24.69 -29.54 -51.03
N VAL A 19 23.96 -29.74 -49.93
CA VAL A 19 22.53 -29.42 -49.86
C VAL A 19 22.43 -28.11 -49.10
N ASP A 20 22.16 -27.06 -49.85
CA ASP A 20 22.01 -25.68 -49.40
C ASP A 20 20.75 -25.59 -48.54
N ARG A 21 20.88 -25.93 -47.26
CA ARG A 21 19.85 -25.75 -46.26
C ARG A 21 19.88 -24.28 -45.89
N LYS A 22 19.10 -23.48 -46.63
CA LYS A 22 18.80 -22.09 -46.28
C LYS A 22 18.33 -22.06 -44.84
N GLN A 23 19.25 -21.76 -43.93
CA GLN A 23 18.98 -21.64 -42.52
C GLN A 23 18.18 -20.35 -42.39
N SER A 24 16.85 -20.45 -42.35
CA SER A 24 16.01 -19.39 -41.84
C SER A 24 16.48 -19.11 -40.42
N THR A 25 17.33 -18.11 -40.27
CA THR A 25 17.58 -17.41 -39.02
C THR A 25 16.22 -16.88 -38.59
N VAL A 26 15.52 -17.64 -37.75
CA VAL A 26 14.41 -17.11 -36.97
C VAL A 26 15.06 -16.11 -36.02
N THR A 27 15.04 -14.84 -36.39
CA THR A 27 15.43 -13.75 -35.51
C THR A 27 14.41 -13.75 -34.37
N LEU A 28 14.79 -14.34 -33.24
CA LEU A 28 13.98 -14.34 -32.02
C LEU A 28 14.04 -12.92 -31.44
N TYR A 29 13.11 -12.06 -31.82
CA TYR A 29 12.99 -10.74 -31.20
C TYR A 29 12.48 -10.92 -29.76
N ALA A 30 13.18 -10.27 -28.82
CA ALA A 30 13.04 -10.50 -27.40
C ALA A 30 11.62 -10.22 -26.88
N GLU A 31 11.05 -11.19 -26.17
CA GLU A 31 9.85 -11.00 -25.36
C GLU A 31 10.19 -10.06 -24.19
N VAL A 32 9.64 -8.86 -24.19
CA VAL A 32 9.82 -7.91 -23.09
C VAL A 32 8.74 -8.17 -22.05
N LYS A 33 9.13 -8.43 -20.81
CA LYS A 33 8.20 -8.55 -19.67
C LYS A 33 8.40 -7.37 -18.71
N THR A 34 7.32 -6.74 -18.30
CA THR A 34 7.36 -5.58 -17.39
C THR A 34 6.33 -5.71 -16.29
N SER A 35 6.76 -5.64 -15.04
CA SER A 35 5.84 -5.50 -13.90
C SER A 35 5.54 -4.02 -13.68
N LEU A 36 4.25 -3.65 -13.66
CA LEU A 36 3.80 -2.28 -13.52
C LEU A 36 2.81 -2.16 -12.37
N SER A 37 3.10 -1.28 -11.40
CA SER A 37 2.20 -0.99 -10.28
C SER A 37 1.49 0.35 -10.50
N VAL A 38 0.16 0.35 -10.45
CA VAL A 38 -0.66 1.54 -10.74
C VAL A 38 -1.69 1.78 -9.64
N LEU A 39 -1.87 3.02 -9.22
CA LEU A 39 -2.87 3.40 -8.23
C LEU A 39 -4.29 3.26 -8.79
N VAL A 40 -5.22 2.83 -7.95
CA VAL A 40 -6.66 2.90 -8.22
C VAL A 40 -7.08 4.34 -8.54
N ASP A 41 -8.12 4.49 -9.37
CA ASP A 41 -8.69 5.78 -9.81
C ASP A 41 -7.71 6.71 -10.56
N THR A 42 -6.60 6.14 -11.07
CA THR A 42 -5.68 6.83 -11.98
C THR A 42 -5.75 6.27 -13.39
N LYS A 43 -4.99 6.86 -14.32
CA LYS A 43 -4.89 6.43 -15.71
C LYS A 43 -3.61 5.62 -15.93
N ALA A 44 -3.73 4.43 -16.52
CA ALA A 44 -2.60 3.64 -17.00
C ALA A 44 -2.51 3.68 -18.53
N VAL A 45 -1.30 3.77 -19.07
CA VAL A 45 -1.03 3.65 -20.51
C VAL A 45 0.07 2.62 -20.72
N LEU A 46 -0.23 1.58 -21.50
CA LEU A 46 0.63 0.44 -21.79
C LEU A 46 1.07 0.54 -23.25
N THR A 47 2.37 0.56 -23.51
CA THR A 47 2.93 0.77 -24.85
C THR A 47 3.34 -0.55 -25.48
N CYS A 48 3.24 -0.67 -26.79
CA CYS A 48 3.79 -1.83 -27.51
C CYS A 48 5.31 -1.67 -27.76
N PRO A 49 6.02 -2.76 -28.15
CA PRO A 49 7.40 -2.66 -28.56
C PRO A 49 7.62 -1.63 -29.67
N PRO A 50 8.73 -0.89 -29.67
CA PRO A 50 9.08 -0.03 -30.78
C PRO A 50 9.39 -0.87 -32.02
N VAL A 51 8.70 -0.58 -33.12
CA VAL A 51 8.86 -1.25 -34.42
C VAL A 51 8.87 -0.25 -35.56
N LEU A 52 9.40 -0.65 -36.72
CA LEU A 52 9.28 0.15 -37.94
C LEU A 52 7.83 0.15 -38.39
N TRP A 53 7.18 1.32 -38.28
CA TRP A 53 5.78 1.45 -38.64
C TRP A 53 5.48 0.88 -40.01
N PRO A 54 6.15 1.23 -41.12
CA PRO A 54 5.79 0.74 -42.45
C PRO A 54 5.67 -0.80 -42.60
N SER A 55 6.36 -1.60 -41.78
CA SER A 55 6.31 -3.07 -41.89
C SER A 55 5.18 -3.73 -41.07
N VAL A 56 4.50 -3.03 -40.16
CA VAL A 56 3.41 -3.61 -39.35
C VAL A 56 2.20 -4.02 -40.20
N LEU A 57 1.65 -5.19 -39.89
CA LEU A 57 0.46 -5.75 -40.54
C LEU A 57 -0.73 -5.73 -39.58
N VAL A 58 -0.50 -6.19 -38.34
CA VAL A 58 -1.51 -6.34 -37.30
C VAL A 58 -0.91 -5.98 -35.94
N VAL A 59 -1.70 -5.28 -35.13
CA VAL A 59 -1.44 -5.05 -33.71
C VAL A 59 -2.55 -5.74 -32.92
N THR A 60 -2.20 -6.52 -31.92
CA THR A 60 -3.14 -7.21 -31.03
C THR A 60 -2.77 -6.94 -29.58
N TRP A 61 -3.77 -6.58 -28.77
CA TRP A 61 -3.71 -6.65 -27.32
C TRP A 61 -4.51 -7.85 -26.85
N GLU A 62 -3.85 -8.76 -26.15
CA GLU A 62 -4.50 -9.82 -25.38
C GLU A 62 -4.48 -9.43 -23.89
N ILE A 63 -5.63 -9.54 -23.24
CA ILE A 63 -5.85 -9.08 -21.87
C ILE A 63 -6.41 -10.24 -21.05
N VAL A 64 -5.65 -10.66 -20.04
CA VAL A 64 -6.00 -11.76 -19.14
C VAL A 64 -6.09 -11.20 -17.73
N LEU A 65 -7.30 -10.80 -17.34
CA LEU A 65 -7.58 -10.32 -15.99
C LEU A 65 -7.71 -11.49 -15.01
N ARG A 66 -7.40 -11.26 -13.73
CA ARG A 66 -7.57 -12.27 -12.68
C ARG A 66 -9.01 -12.80 -12.65
N ASP A 67 -9.15 -14.12 -12.61
CA ASP A 67 -10.43 -14.86 -12.52
C ASP A 67 -11.44 -14.53 -13.63
N LYS A 68 -10.97 -14.02 -14.78
CA LYS A 68 -11.81 -13.71 -15.94
C LYS A 68 -11.27 -14.38 -17.20
N PRO A 69 -12.15 -14.70 -18.18
CA PRO A 69 -11.70 -15.20 -19.47
C PRO A 69 -10.89 -14.14 -20.22
N PRO A 70 -9.97 -14.55 -21.10
CA PRO A 70 -9.17 -13.63 -21.90
C PRO A 70 -10.07 -12.82 -22.85
N CYS A 71 -9.65 -11.57 -23.08
CA CYS A 71 -10.29 -10.68 -24.03
C CYS A 71 -9.24 -9.98 -24.88
N PHE A 72 -9.62 -9.43 -26.04
CA PHE A 72 -8.64 -8.84 -26.95
C PHE A 72 -9.18 -7.63 -27.74
N GLY A 73 -8.24 -6.79 -28.17
CA GLY A 73 -8.44 -5.75 -29.17
C GLY A 73 -7.39 -5.89 -30.26
N ALA A 74 -7.78 -5.81 -31.52
CA ALA A 74 -6.87 -5.93 -32.66
C ALA A 74 -7.10 -4.79 -33.66
N TYR A 75 -6.01 -4.32 -34.25
CA TYR A 75 -6.00 -3.37 -35.35
C TYR A 75 -5.27 -3.98 -36.53
N ARG A 76 -5.94 -4.03 -37.67
CA ARG A 76 -5.38 -4.49 -38.94
C ARG A 76 -5.18 -3.30 -39.87
N ARG A 77 -3.96 -3.12 -40.35
CA ARG A 77 -3.57 -1.92 -41.09
C ARG A 77 -4.14 -1.84 -42.50
N ASP A 78 -4.05 -2.93 -43.27
CA ASP A 78 -4.40 -2.96 -44.71
C ASP A 78 -5.82 -2.43 -45.00
N THR A 79 -6.73 -2.69 -44.08
CA THR A 79 -8.16 -2.42 -44.13
C THR A 79 -8.57 -1.32 -43.16
N ASN A 80 -7.64 -0.80 -42.37
CA ASN A 80 -7.88 0.12 -41.27
C ASN A 80 -9.00 -0.36 -40.33
N GLN A 81 -9.02 -1.66 -40.03
CA GLN A 81 -10.10 -2.31 -39.28
C GLN A 81 -9.70 -2.52 -37.82
N ILE A 82 -10.59 -2.15 -36.90
CA ILE A 82 -10.48 -2.44 -35.48
C ILE A 82 -11.49 -3.52 -35.10
N THR A 83 -11.00 -4.58 -34.46
CA THR A 83 -11.81 -5.70 -33.97
C THR A 83 -11.63 -5.81 -32.46
N ARG A 84 -12.72 -6.08 -31.73
CA ARG A 84 -12.70 -6.29 -30.28
C ARG A 84 -13.48 -7.55 -29.94
N GLY A 85 -12.92 -8.40 -29.09
CA GLY A 85 -13.55 -9.63 -28.63
C GLY A 85 -13.58 -9.70 -27.11
N ASN A 86 -14.72 -10.09 -26.54
CA ASN A 86 -14.95 -10.41 -25.13
C ASN A 86 -14.68 -9.32 -24.07
N CYS A 87 -14.06 -8.19 -24.44
CA CYS A 87 -13.75 -7.13 -23.48
C CYS A 87 -15.01 -6.29 -23.20
N THR A 88 -15.73 -6.64 -22.14
CA THR A 88 -16.93 -5.91 -21.69
C THR A 88 -16.62 -4.63 -20.93
N ASP A 89 -15.43 -4.53 -20.31
CA ASP A 89 -15.02 -3.34 -19.57
C ASP A 89 -14.71 -2.19 -20.56
N LYS A 90 -15.49 -1.11 -20.45
CA LYS A 90 -15.37 0.08 -21.30
C LYS A 90 -14.18 0.97 -20.92
N ARG A 91 -13.56 0.74 -19.77
CA ARG A 91 -12.40 1.51 -19.28
C ARG A 91 -11.09 1.10 -19.96
N ILE A 92 -11.08 -0.08 -20.59
CA ILE A 92 -9.92 -0.60 -21.33
C ILE A 92 -10.09 -0.27 -22.81
N THR A 93 -9.38 0.75 -23.30
CA THR A 93 -9.50 1.26 -24.67
C THR A 93 -8.13 1.45 -25.31
N TRP A 94 -8.09 1.75 -26.61
CA TRP A 94 -6.88 2.32 -27.20
C TRP A 94 -6.66 3.73 -26.63
N ALA A 95 -5.40 4.10 -26.40
CA ALA A 95 -5.03 5.42 -25.87
C ALA A 95 -5.24 6.54 -26.91
N SER A 96 -5.13 6.19 -28.18
CA SER A 96 -5.30 7.05 -29.34
C SER A 96 -5.66 6.20 -30.56
N ARG A 97 -5.56 6.75 -31.77
CA ARG A 97 -5.74 5.95 -32.97
C ARG A 97 -4.61 4.90 -33.09
N PRO A 98 -4.92 3.61 -33.32
CA PRO A 98 -3.92 2.54 -33.30
C PRO A 98 -2.86 2.62 -34.41
N ASP A 99 -3.14 3.35 -35.49
CA ASP A 99 -2.22 3.64 -36.60
C ASP A 99 -1.16 4.69 -36.25
N GLU A 100 -1.46 5.57 -35.30
CA GLU A 100 -0.51 6.57 -34.79
C GLU A 100 0.24 6.04 -33.56
N ASN A 101 -0.50 5.49 -32.60
CA ASN A 101 0.05 4.93 -31.37
C ASN A 101 -0.85 3.78 -30.87
N PRO A 102 -0.36 2.53 -30.87
CA PRO A 102 -1.09 1.32 -30.53
C PRO A 102 -1.08 1.07 -29.02
N ALA A 103 -0.91 2.11 -28.21
CA ALA A 103 -0.93 1.97 -26.76
C ALA A 103 -2.34 1.64 -26.27
N LEU A 104 -2.42 0.78 -25.26
CA LEU A 104 -3.64 0.50 -24.52
C LEU A 104 -3.75 1.45 -23.34
N GLN A 105 -4.95 1.92 -23.06
CA GLN A 105 -5.28 2.77 -21.91
C GLN A 105 -6.27 2.04 -21.00
N VAL A 106 -6.07 2.19 -19.70
CA VAL A 106 -7.03 1.81 -18.66
C VAL A 106 -7.37 3.06 -17.84
N ASP A 107 -8.62 3.52 -17.91
CA ASP A 107 -9.03 4.78 -17.29
C ASP A 107 -10.53 4.80 -16.90
N PRO A 108 -10.88 4.94 -15.61
CA PRO A 108 -9.99 4.86 -14.45
C PRO A 108 -9.56 3.41 -14.15
N VAL A 109 -8.39 3.25 -13.53
CA VAL A 109 -7.91 1.95 -13.03
C VAL A 109 -8.75 1.50 -11.83
N ALA A 110 -9.12 0.22 -11.80
CA ALA A 110 -9.84 -0.43 -10.71
C ALA A 110 -9.17 -1.77 -10.38
N ILE A 111 -9.41 -2.29 -9.19
CA ILE A 111 -8.77 -3.52 -8.70
C ILE A 111 -9.00 -4.72 -9.65
N THR A 112 -10.16 -4.77 -10.32
CA THR A 112 -10.47 -5.81 -11.31
C THR A 112 -9.58 -5.80 -12.55
N HIS A 113 -8.72 -4.80 -12.72
CA HIS A 113 -7.77 -4.69 -13.82
C HIS A 113 -6.41 -5.36 -13.52
N ASP A 114 -6.23 -5.96 -12.33
CA ASP A 114 -5.08 -6.84 -12.08
C ASP A 114 -5.03 -7.98 -13.10
N GLY A 115 -3.86 -8.20 -13.71
CA GLY A 115 -3.69 -9.24 -14.70
C GLY A 115 -2.54 -8.99 -15.67
N ASN A 116 -2.54 -9.77 -16.74
CA ASN A 116 -1.53 -9.69 -17.78
C ASN A 116 -2.11 -9.01 -19.03
N TYR A 117 -1.33 -8.08 -19.59
CA TYR A 117 -1.66 -7.34 -20.80
C TYR A 117 -0.52 -7.55 -21.80
N THR A 118 -0.81 -8.24 -22.89
CA THR A 118 0.20 -8.60 -23.88
C THR A 118 -0.07 -7.88 -25.18
N CYS A 119 0.86 -7.01 -25.60
CA CYS A 119 0.85 -6.48 -26.95
C CYS A 119 1.65 -7.40 -27.87
N GLN A 120 1.05 -7.76 -29.00
CA GLN A 120 1.69 -8.43 -30.12
C GLN A 120 1.62 -7.53 -31.35
N ILE A 121 2.77 -7.25 -31.96
CA ILE A 121 2.86 -6.60 -33.27
C ILE A 121 3.41 -7.62 -34.27
N VAL A 122 2.63 -7.87 -35.32
CA VAL A 122 3.04 -8.69 -36.47
C VAL A 122 3.51 -7.75 -37.58
N THR A 123 4.73 -7.93 -38.06
CA THR A 123 5.30 -7.18 -39.19
C THR A 123 5.71 -8.13 -40.33
N SER A 124 6.10 -7.58 -41.48
CA SER A 124 6.71 -8.37 -42.56
C SER A 124 8.04 -9.03 -42.16
N ASP A 125 8.68 -8.51 -41.11
CA ASP A 125 10.05 -8.86 -40.71
C ASP A 125 10.07 -9.78 -39.48
N GLY A 126 8.95 -9.93 -38.79
CA GLY A 126 8.81 -10.77 -37.61
C GLY A 126 7.65 -10.39 -36.69
N ASN A 127 7.57 -11.08 -35.56
CA ASN A 127 6.57 -10.84 -34.52
C ASN A 127 7.26 -10.31 -33.26
N PHE A 128 6.66 -9.29 -32.63
CA PHE A 128 7.20 -8.62 -31.46
C PHE A 128 6.17 -8.65 -30.33
N TYR A 129 6.63 -8.89 -29.10
CA TYR A 129 5.77 -9.05 -27.94
C TYR A 129 6.23 -8.19 -26.76
N HIS A 130 5.27 -7.57 -26.07
CA HIS A 130 5.49 -6.94 -24.76
C HIS A 130 4.38 -7.38 -23.81
N GLU A 131 4.75 -8.13 -22.78
CA GLU A 131 3.86 -8.54 -21.71
C GLU A 131 4.01 -7.61 -20.50
N TYR A 132 2.89 -7.09 -20.02
CA TYR A 132 2.81 -6.34 -18.78
C TYR A 132 2.09 -7.15 -17.71
N HIS A 133 2.71 -7.30 -16.53
CA HIS A 133 2.03 -7.73 -15.32
C HIS A 133 1.58 -6.49 -14.55
N LEU A 134 0.29 -6.15 -14.67
CA LEU A 134 -0.28 -4.95 -14.03
C LEU A 134 -0.79 -5.31 -12.64
N GLN A 135 -0.21 -4.66 -11.63
CA GLN A 135 -0.64 -4.74 -10.23
C GLN A 135 -1.32 -3.44 -9.82
N VAL A 136 -2.59 -3.54 -9.39
CA VAL A 136 -3.33 -2.38 -8.88
C VAL A 136 -3.00 -2.15 -7.41
N LEU A 137 -2.69 -0.89 -7.07
CA LEU A 137 -2.38 -0.43 -5.72
C LEU A 137 -3.58 0.34 -5.13
N VAL A 138 -3.95 0.00 -3.90
CA VAL A 138 -4.96 0.72 -3.12
C VAL A 138 -4.29 1.31 -1.89
N PRO A 139 -4.15 2.64 -1.77
CA PRO A 139 -3.58 3.26 -0.59
C PRO A 139 -4.43 2.96 0.65
N PRO A 140 -3.84 2.51 1.78
CA PRO A 140 -4.61 2.26 2.99
C PRO A 140 -5.07 3.56 3.66
N GLU A 141 -6.25 3.51 4.27
CA GLU A 141 -6.69 4.54 5.21
C GLU A 141 -6.04 4.29 6.57
N VAL A 142 -5.27 5.26 7.05
CA VAL A 142 -4.50 5.11 8.29
C VAL A 142 -5.17 5.86 9.43
N THR A 143 -5.44 5.15 10.53
CA THR A 143 -5.96 5.73 11.77
C THR A 143 -5.08 5.34 12.94
N LEU A 144 -4.99 6.24 13.93
CA LEU A 144 -4.24 6.03 15.16
C LEU A 144 -5.10 6.53 16.33
N VAL A 145 -5.42 5.63 17.25
CA VAL A 145 -6.29 5.93 18.40
C VAL A 145 -5.72 5.34 19.68
N GLN A 146 -5.88 6.06 20.78
CA GLN A 146 -5.63 5.52 22.11
C GLN A 146 -6.88 4.73 22.56
N THR A 147 -6.72 3.46 22.92
CA THR A 147 -7.84 2.62 23.39
C THR A 147 -7.91 2.53 24.91
N GLU A 148 -6.76 2.42 25.56
CA GLU A 148 -6.62 2.35 27.02
C GLU A 148 -5.42 3.20 27.46
N LYS A 149 -5.25 3.41 28.77
CA LYS A 149 -4.08 4.11 29.30
C LYS A 149 -2.80 3.37 28.87
N GLY A 150 -1.91 4.08 28.19
CA GLY A 150 -0.64 3.51 27.69
C GLY A 150 -0.78 2.47 26.57
N THR A 151 -1.96 2.35 25.94
CA THR A 151 -2.21 1.44 24.81
C THR A 151 -2.74 2.22 23.61
N ALA A 152 -2.16 2.02 22.43
CA ALA A 152 -2.63 2.62 21.19
C ALA A 152 -2.85 1.56 20.11
N VAL A 153 -3.80 1.82 19.22
CA VAL A 153 -4.12 1.01 18.05
C VAL A 153 -3.87 1.84 16.81
N CYS A 154 -3.07 1.31 15.90
CA CYS A 154 -2.88 1.84 14.57
C CYS A 154 -3.50 0.87 13.56
N LYS A 155 -4.36 1.39 12.68
CA LYS A 155 -5.06 0.61 11.68
C LYS A 155 -4.75 1.17 10.29
N ALA A 156 -4.29 0.31 9.39
CA ALA A 156 -4.13 0.57 7.96
C ALA A 156 -5.21 -0.23 7.23
N ALA A 157 -6.35 0.40 6.94
CA ALA A 157 -7.54 -0.25 6.42
C ALA A 157 -7.54 -0.32 4.88
N ALA A 158 -8.05 -1.44 4.34
CA ALA A 158 -8.31 -1.67 2.93
C ALA A 158 -7.12 -1.38 1.97
N GLY A 159 -5.89 -1.65 2.40
CA GLY A 159 -4.70 -1.48 1.57
C GLY A 159 -4.50 -2.64 0.58
N LYS A 160 -3.96 -2.34 -0.60
CA LYS A 160 -3.51 -3.36 -1.57
C LYS A 160 -2.13 -2.96 -2.13
N PRO A 161 -1.07 -3.74 -1.87
CA PRO A 161 -1.01 -4.91 -1.00
C PRO A 161 -1.14 -4.56 0.50
N ALA A 162 -1.04 -5.56 1.39
CA ALA A 162 -1.02 -5.32 2.83
C ALA A 162 0.12 -4.34 3.22
N ALA A 163 -0.21 -3.33 4.02
CA ALA A 163 0.76 -2.38 4.55
C ALA A 163 1.54 -2.97 5.73
N GLN A 164 2.72 -2.43 6.01
CA GLN A 164 3.51 -2.78 7.19
C GLN A 164 3.39 -1.67 8.23
N ILE A 165 3.13 -2.04 9.48
CA ILE A 165 3.03 -1.10 10.60
C ILE A 165 4.24 -1.25 11.51
N SER A 166 4.88 -0.13 11.84
CA SER A 166 5.94 -0.04 12.85
C SER A 166 5.67 1.12 13.82
N TRP A 167 6.33 1.09 14.98
CA TRP A 167 6.07 2.01 16.08
C TRP A 167 7.34 2.63 16.63
N THR A 168 7.25 3.91 17.01
CA THR A 168 8.33 4.65 17.65
C THR A 168 7.79 5.45 18.83
N PRO A 169 8.29 5.27 20.07
CA PRO A 169 9.27 4.24 20.46
C PRO A 169 8.67 2.82 20.41
N GLU A 170 9.53 1.81 20.41
CA GLU A 170 9.09 0.42 20.47
C GLU A 170 8.28 0.12 21.74
N GLY A 171 7.26 -0.73 21.60
CA GLY A 171 6.39 -1.20 22.68
C GLY A 171 6.05 -2.68 22.51
N ASP A 172 5.26 -3.21 23.44
CA ASP A 172 4.76 -4.58 23.38
C ASP A 172 3.56 -4.64 22.43
N CYS A 173 3.82 -5.05 21.19
CA CYS A 173 2.90 -4.92 20.06
C CYS A 173 2.36 -6.26 19.56
N VAL A 174 1.08 -6.29 19.21
CA VAL A 174 0.42 -7.40 18.51
C VAL A 174 -0.15 -6.86 17.21
N THR A 175 0.24 -7.46 16.09
CA THR A 175 -0.23 -7.07 14.75
C THR A 175 -1.08 -8.19 14.18
N GLU A 176 -2.30 -7.85 13.79
CA GLU A 176 -3.30 -8.74 13.20
C GLU A 176 -3.61 -8.27 11.78
N GLN A 177 -3.96 -9.21 10.91
CA GLN A 177 -4.42 -8.92 9.56
C GLN A 177 -5.84 -9.47 9.42
N GLU A 178 -6.79 -8.57 9.20
CA GLU A 178 -8.15 -8.99 8.84
C GLU A 178 -8.11 -9.53 7.39
N PRO A 179 -8.69 -10.71 7.14
CA PRO A 179 -8.56 -11.38 5.86
C PRO A 179 -9.22 -10.62 4.73
N TYR A 180 -8.78 -10.98 3.51
CA TYR A 180 -9.24 -10.45 2.23
C TYR A 180 -10.76 -10.32 2.18
N TRP A 181 -11.23 -9.07 2.09
CA TRP A 181 -12.53 -8.82 1.50
C TRP A 181 -12.41 -9.26 0.03
N GLY A 182 -13.46 -9.80 -0.58
CA GLY A 182 -13.40 -10.43 -1.92
C GLY A 182 -12.85 -9.53 -3.05
N ASP A 183 -12.55 -8.26 -2.76
CA ASP A 183 -11.89 -7.28 -3.62
C ASP A 183 -10.35 -7.35 -3.60
N GLY A 184 -9.73 -8.18 -2.74
CA GLY A 184 -8.28 -8.32 -2.69
C GLY A 184 -7.55 -7.29 -1.81
N THR A 185 -8.29 -6.47 -1.05
CA THR A 185 -7.73 -5.52 -0.08
C THR A 185 -7.47 -6.18 1.29
N VAL A 186 -6.53 -5.65 2.05
CA VAL A 186 -6.11 -6.16 3.35
C VAL A 186 -6.11 -5.03 4.38
N THR A 187 -6.68 -5.31 5.54
CA THR A 187 -6.66 -4.40 6.69
C THR A 187 -5.66 -4.92 7.71
N VAL A 188 -4.66 -4.12 8.04
CA VAL A 188 -3.64 -4.45 9.03
C VAL A 188 -3.88 -3.59 10.27
N GLN A 189 -3.95 -4.21 11.43
CA GLN A 189 -4.15 -3.53 12.71
C GLN A 189 -3.04 -3.93 13.67
N SER A 190 -2.39 -2.94 14.27
CA SER A 190 -1.36 -3.14 15.29
C SER A 190 -1.77 -2.48 16.59
N THR A 191 -1.75 -3.23 17.68
CA THR A 191 -2.05 -2.75 19.03
C THR A 191 -0.77 -2.80 19.84
N CYS A 192 -0.33 -1.67 20.40
CA CYS A 192 0.90 -1.58 21.17
C CYS A 192 0.67 -1.04 22.58
N ARG A 193 1.43 -1.60 23.51
CA ARG A 193 1.42 -1.23 24.93
C ARG A 193 2.82 -0.78 25.37
N TRP A 194 2.89 0.30 26.13
CA TRP A 194 4.16 0.81 26.69
C TRP A 194 4.17 0.70 28.22
N GLY A 195 3.99 -0.52 28.73
CA GLY A 195 3.82 -0.83 30.16
C GLY A 195 4.80 -0.08 31.07
N GLY A 196 4.30 0.88 31.85
CA GLY A 196 5.05 1.64 32.88
C GLY A 196 6.20 2.52 32.38
N ARG A 197 6.54 2.50 31.07
CA ARG A 197 7.61 3.35 30.51
C ARG A 197 7.14 4.81 30.49
N HIS A 198 8.04 5.76 30.74
CA HIS A 198 7.73 7.19 30.61
C HIS A 198 7.66 7.62 29.14
N VAL A 199 6.71 7.06 28.38
CA VAL A 199 6.43 7.44 27.00
C VAL A 199 5.27 8.43 27.01
N LEU A 200 5.48 9.60 26.41
CA LEU A 200 4.48 10.66 26.28
C LEU A 200 3.90 10.68 24.87
N ASN A 201 4.74 10.54 23.85
CA ASN A 201 4.34 10.56 22.44
C ASN A 201 4.71 9.24 21.78
N VAL A 202 3.78 8.68 21.01
CA VAL A 202 3.99 7.49 20.19
C VAL A 202 3.63 7.80 18.75
N SER A 203 4.45 7.28 17.83
CA SER A 203 4.26 7.40 16.40
C SER A 203 4.04 6.02 15.79
N CYS A 204 2.96 5.89 15.02
CA CYS A 204 2.74 4.77 14.12
C CYS A 204 3.25 5.14 12.72
N SER A 205 4.10 4.31 12.14
CA SER A 205 4.57 4.42 10.77
C SER A 205 4.00 3.28 9.92
N VAL A 206 3.31 3.65 8.85
CA VAL A 206 2.70 2.73 7.88
C VAL A 206 3.49 2.81 6.57
N SER A 207 4.14 1.70 6.23
CA SER A 207 4.88 1.52 4.97
C SER A 207 4.01 0.80 3.95
N HIS A 208 3.86 1.37 2.76
CA HIS A 208 3.01 0.82 1.70
C HIS A 208 3.55 1.22 0.31
N LEU A 209 3.32 0.37 -0.70
CA LEU A 209 3.81 0.63 -2.07
C LEU A 209 3.24 1.89 -2.71
N ALA A 210 2.04 2.31 -2.29
CA ALA A 210 1.42 3.57 -2.71
C ALA A 210 1.97 4.82 -1.99
N GLY A 211 2.83 4.65 -1.00
CA GLY A 211 3.40 5.73 -0.20
C GLY A 211 3.33 5.46 1.31
N ASN A 212 4.29 6.03 2.03
CA ASN A 212 4.41 5.87 3.48
C ASN A 212 3.60 6.96 4.20
N LYS A 213 3.00 6.61 5.34
CA LYS A 213 2.30 7.55 6.22
C LYS A 213 2.75 7.37 7.66
N SER A 214 2.77 8.45 8.43
CA SER A 214 3.07 8.40 9.86
C SER A 214 2.10 9.28 10.62
N LEU A 215 1.56 8.76 11.72
CA LEU A 215 0.69 9.47 12.65
C LEU A 215 1.31 9.41 14.04
N SER A 216 1.12 10.46 14.83
CA SER A 216 1.60 10.51 16.21
C SER A 216 0.48 10.94 17.15
N ILE A 217 0.49 10.41 18.38
CA ILE A 217 -0.49 10.71 19.41
C ILE A 217 0.20 10.84 20.78
N GLU A 218 -0.26 11.77 21.59
CA GLU A 218 0.13 11.87 22.99
C GLU A 218 -0.71 10.90 23.82
N LEU A 219 -0.05 10.03 24.59
CA LEU A 219 -0.72 9.04 25.43
C LEU A 219 -1.21 9.71 26.72
N ASP A 220 -2.52 9.76 26.93
CA ASP A 220 -3.05 10.20 28.22
C ASP A 220 -2.70 9.15 29.29
N LYS A 221 -1.89 9.57 30.26
CA LYS A 221 -1.59 8.82 31.48
C LYS A 221 -2.62 9.17 32.54
N GLY A 222 -3.92 9.04 32.21
CA GLY A 222 -5.04 9.65 32.94
C GLY A 222 -4.66 10.14 34.32
N VAL A 223 -4.39 11.44 34.38
CA VAL A 223 -3.80 12.15 35.51
C VAL A 223 -4.41 11.59 36.79
N ARG A 224 -3.62 10.89 37.62
CA ARG A 224 -3.95 10.89 39.04
C ARG A 224 -3.79 12.35 39.40
N THR A 225 -4.89 13.08 39.47
CA THR A 225 -4.93 14.27 40.30
C THR A 225 -4.39 13.77 41.63
N LEU A 226 -3.15 14.12 41.95
CA LEU A 226 -2.68 14.15 43.32
C LEU A 226 -3.58 15.19 43.97
N GLY A 227 -4.79 14.78 44.33
CA GLY A 227 -5.50 15.36 45.44
C GLY A 227 -4.56 15.10 46.60
N PHE A 228 -3.66 16.06 46.84
CA PHE A 228 -2.85 16.09 48.03
C PHE A 228 -3.84 15.91 49.18
N PRO A 229 -3.78 14.82 49.96
CA PRO A 229 -4.69 14.64 51.10
C PRO A 229 -4.51 15.73 52.17
N GLY A 230 -3.48 16.57 52.03
CA GLY A 230 -3.29 17.78 52.81
C GLY A 230 -4.22 18.94 52.43
N SER A 231 -4.75 19.03 51.20
CA SER A 231 -5.58 20.17 50.78
C SER A 231 -6.93 20.19 51.50
N ASP A 232 -7.60 19.04 51.60
CA ASP A 232 -8.88 18.95 52.31
C ASP A 232 -8.70 19.17 53.82
N LEU A 233 -7.62 18.65 54.42
CA LEU A 233 -7.30 18.90 55.82
C LEU A 233 -7.01 20.39 56.06
N LEU A 234 -6.27 21.05 55.17
CA LEU A 234 -5.95 22.48 55.27
C LEU A 234 -7.22 23.33 55.13
N ILE A 235 -8.12 22.98 54.20
CA ILE A 235 -9.40 23.65 54.01
C ILE A 235 -10.27 23.47 55.27
N ILE A 236 -10.37 22.26 55.81
CA ILE A 236 -11.12 21.99 57.05
C ILE A 236 -10.52 22.75 58.24
N LEU A 237 -9.19 22.82 58.35
CA LEU A 237 -8.50 23.56 59.39
C LEU A 237 -8.76 25.07 59.28
N CYS A 238 -8.69 25.62 58.06
CA CYS A 238 -8.97 27.03 57.77
C CYS A 238 -10.41 27.39 58.14
N VAL A 239 -11.40 26.57 57.72
CA VAL A 239 -12.82 26.82 58.04
C VAL A 239 -13.07 26.77 59.56
N LYS A 240 -12.48 25.79 60.26
CA LYS A 240 -12.57 25.72 61.73
C LYS A 240 -11.92 26.91 62.43
N PHE A 241 -10.78 27.37 61.93
CA PHE A 241 -10.08 28.52 62.50
C PHE A 241 -10.85 29.82 62.29
N SER A 242 -11.44 30.02 61.10
CA SER A 242 -12.33 31.15 60.81
C SER A 242 -13.58 31.13 61.70
N LEU A 243 -14.21 29.97 61.92
CA LEU A 243 -15.35 29.85 62.83
C LEU A 243 -14.99 30.18 64.29
N LEU A 244 -13.83 29.71 64.76
CA LEU A 244 -13.33 30.03 66.11
C LEU A 244 -13.10 31.53 66.30
N LEU A 245 -12.49 32.20 65.32
CA LEU A 245 -12.30 33.65 65.36
C LEU A 245 -13.63 34.41 65.44
N VAL A 246 -14.62 34.00 64.66
CA VAL A 246 -15.96 34.61 64.69
C VAL A 246 -16.60 34.44 66.06
N ILE A 247 -16.53 33.24 66.66
CA ILE A 247 -17.05 32.98 68.01
C ILE A 247 -16.36 33.86 69.05
N LEU A 248 -15.03 34.03 68.97
CA LEU A 248 -14.28 34.88 69.90
C LEU A 248 -14.67 36.36 69.77
N VAL A 249 -14.93 36.85 68.56
CA VAL A 249 -15.42 38.23 68.35
C VAL A 249 -16.80 38.41 68.96
N PHE A 250 -17.72 37.47 68.76
CA PHE A 250 -19.04 37.53 69.38
C PHE A 250 -18.99 37.43 70.90
N ALA A 251 -18.18 36.53 71.45
CA ALA A 251 -17.99 36.40 72.90
C ALA A 251 -17.37 37.68 73.50
N GLY A 252 -16.39 38.27 72.81
CA GLY A 252 -15.78 39.55 73.19
C GLY A 252 -16.80 40.70 73.16
N PHE A 253 -17.66 40.75 72.13
CA PHE A 253 -18.72 41.75 72.02
C PHE A 253 -19.76 41.60 73.13
N ILE A 254 -20.21 40.37 73.42
CA ILE A 254 -21.14 40.09 74.54
C ILE A 254 -20.50 40.46 75.88
N HIS A 255 -19.22 40.12 76.09
CA HIS A 255 -18.49 40.51 77.31
C HIS A 255 -18.39 42.04 77.43
N PHE A 256 -18.06 42.74 76.34
CA PHE A 256 -17.96 44.19 76.31
C PHE A 256 -19.30 44.88 76.59
N GLN A 257 -20.39 44.40 75.97
CA GLN A 257 -21.75 44.86 76.28
C GLN A 257 -22.08 44.65 77.77
N ARG A 258 -21.77 43.48 78.32
CA ARG A 258 -22.00 43.17 79.74
C ARG A 258 -21.19 44.06 80.68
N THR A 259 -19.96 44.43 80.32
CA THR A 259 -19.15 45.39 81.10
C THR A 259 -19.66 46.83 81.02
N ASN A 260 -20.24 47.23 79.88
CA ASN A 260 -20.82 48.57 79.71
C ASN A 260 -22.19 48.71 80.40
N ASP A 261 -23.03 47.67 80.39
CA ASP A 261 -24.30 47.66 81.13
C ASP A 261 -24.08 47.75 82.65
N CYS A 262 -22.99 47.17 83.16
CA CYS A 262 -22.57 47.34 84.56
C CYS A 262 -22.04 48.75 84.87
N ARG A 263 -21.61 49.52 83.85
CA ARG A 263 -21.11 50.89 84.01
C ARG A 263 -22.22 51.94 83.93
N SER A 264 -23.34 51.63 83.26
CA SER A 264 -24.50 52.53 83.12
C SER A 264 -25.51 52.44 84.29
N ARG A 265 -25.31 51.57 85.28
CA ARG A 265 -26.16 51.44 86.49
C ARG A 265 -25.48 51.91 87.79
N LYS A 266 -24.58 52.90 87.71
CA LYS A 266 -24.07 53.65 88.86
C LYS A 266 -24.38 55.13 88.69
#